data_AF-Q5DBJ4-F1
#
_entry.id   AF-Q5DBJ4-F1
#
_cell.length_a   1.000
_cell.length_b   1.000
_cell.length_c   1.000
_cell.angle_alpha   90.00
_cell.angle_beta   90.00
_cell.angle_gamma   90.00
#
_symmetry.space_group_name_H-M   'P 1'
#
loop_
_entity.id
_entity.type
_entity.pdbx_description
1 polymer ?
#
loop_
_entity_poly.entity_id
_entity_poly.type
_entity_poly.pdbx_seq_one_letter_code
_entity_poly.pdbx_strand_id
1 'polypeptide(L)'
;MGVMNINNEYFNGNKNESEEDSLVLVPHDLPHFPHKEVYPVNKIYKDLLDLAANLLLPKGRLVFWMPVLRSEFSGVKSLPHHPSFRLLAACEQTLNTRFSRYLVVMVKVETNQHLDVPSENEDLIFPAVYAK
;
A
#
# COMPACT_ATOMS: atom_id res chain seq x y z
N MET A 1 -23.09 -12.46 -24.73
CA MET A 1 -23.06 -10.98 -24.78
C MET A 1 -24.47 -10.51 -24.44
N GLY A 2 -24.72 -10.18 -23.17
CA GLY A 2 -26.01 -9.63 -22.73
C GLY A 2 -25.81 -8.17 -22.39
N VAL A 3 -26.43 -7.28 -23.16
CA VAL A 3 -26.49 -5.84 -22.89
C VAL A 3 -27.89 -5.54 -22.35
N MET A 4 -27.97 -5.20 -21.07
CA MET A 4 -29.18 -4.63 -20.48
C MET A 4 -29.05 -3.10 -20.56
N ASN A 5 -29.93 -2.49 -21.36
CA ASN A 5 -30.12 -1.06 -21.40
C ASN A 5 -30.94 -0.60 -20.19
N ILE A 6 -30.42 0.42 -19.51
CA ILE A 6 -31.00 1.05 -18.32
C ILE A 6 -31.85 2.22 -18.83
N ASN A 7 -33.17 2.16 -18.63
CA ASN A 7 -34.04 3.31 -18.87
C ASN A 7 -33.99 4.27 -17.69
N ASN A 8 -33.80 5.53 -18.03
CA ASN A 8 -33.74 6.68 -17.14
C ASN A 8 -35.13 7.34 -17.12
N GLU A 9 -35.82 7.36 -15.98
CA GLU A 9 -36.96 8.26 -15.76
C GLU A 9 -36.73 9.11 -14.52
N TYR A 10 -36.72 10.41 -14.78
CA TYR A 10 -36.62 11.48 -13.80
C TYR A 10 -37.91 11.60 -13.01
N PHE A 11 -37.83 11.51 -11.68
CA PHE A 11 -38.83 12.09 -10.78
C PHE A 11 -38.19 13.24 -10.03
N ASN A 12 -38.69 14.45 -10.28
CA ASN A 12 -38.34 15.65 -9.56
C ASN A 12 -39.39 15.87 -8.44
N GLY A 13 -38.95 15.90 -7.19
CA GLY A 13 -39.79 16.16 -6.04
C GLY A 13 -39.01 16.92 -4.97
N ASN A 14 -39.25 18.23 -4.88
CA ASN A 14 -38.75 19.06 -3.79
C ASN A 14 -39.38 18.61 -2.47
N LYS A 15 -38.54 18.27 -1.47
CA LYS A 15 -38.86 18.41 -0.05
C LYS A 15 -37.58 18.68 0.75
N ASN A 16 -37.57 19.83 1.41
CA ASN A 16 -36.64 20.16 2.48
C ASN A 16 -37.11 19.41 3.73
N GLU A 17 -36.27 18.58 4.34
CA GLU A 17 -36.41 18.15 5.73
C GLU A 17 -35.03 17.68 6.22
N SER A 18 -34.66 18.17 7.40
CA SER A 18 -33.36 18.07 8.05
C SER A 18 -32.92 16.63 8.32
N GLU A 19 -31.90 16.14 7.62
CA GLU A 19 -31.11 15.00 8.07
C GLU A 19 -30.12 15.47 9.15
N GLU A 20 -30.68 15.72 10.32
CA GLU A 20 -29.93 15.77 11.58
C GLU A 20 -29.37 14.35 11.79
N ASP A 21 -28.05 14.21 11.74
CA ASP A 21 -27.32 12.96 12.04
C ASP A 21 -27.89 12.36 13.33
N SER A 22 -28.72 11.33 13.19
CA SER A 22 -29.28 10.61 14.32
C SER A 22 -28.17 9.73 14.89
N LEU A 23 -27.32 10.33 15.70
CA LEU A 23 -26.29 9.63 16.47
C LEU A 23 -26.99 8.68 17.45
N VAL A 24 -26.98 7.39 17.13
CA VAL A 24 -27.46 6.34 18.04
C VAL A 24 -26.52 6.31 19.25
N LEU A 25 -27.06 6.64 20.43
CA LEU A 25 -26.32 6.57 21.69
C LEU A 25 -25.93 5.13 21.97
N VAL A 26 -24.63 4.83 21.91
CA VAL A 26 -24.08 3.52 22.28
C VAL A 26 -24.05 3.43 23.81
N PRO A 27 -24.71 2.44 24.44
CA PRO A 27 -24.65 2.26 25.89
C PRO A 27 -23.21 2.09 26.37
N HIS A 28 -22.79 2.87 27.36
CA HIS A 28 -21.42 2.88 27.90
C HIS A 28 -21.00 1.57 28.58
N ASP A 29 -21.95 0.66 28.84
CA ASP A 29 -21.71 -0.60 29.54
C ASP A 29 -21.33 -1.77 28.60
N LEU A 30 -21.27 -1.53 27.29
CA LEU A 30 -20.78 -2.50 26.31
C LEU A 30 -19.30 -2.23 26.00
N PRO A 31 -18.46 -3.26 25.76
CA PRO A 31 -17.11 -3.06 25.28
C PRO A 31 -17.16 -2.29 23.95
N HIS A 32 -16.67 -1.05 23.98
CA HIS A 32 -16.61 -0.20 22.80
C HIS A 32 -15.51 -0.73 21.88
N PHE A 33 -15.91 -1.31 20.75
CA PHE A 33 -15.01 -1.63 19.66
C PHE A 33 -15.00 -0.45 18.69
N PRO A 34 -13.83 0.15 18.41
CA PRO A 34 -13.75 1.24 17.44
C PRO A 34 -14.23 0.76 16.07
N HIS A 35 -14.86 1.67 15.32
CA HIS A 35 -15.34 1.37 13.98
C HIS A 35 -14.17 0.99 13.06
N LYS A 36 -14.40 -0.01 12.20
CA LYS A 36 -13.42 -0.41 11.18
C LYS A 36 -13.34 0.69 10.11
N GLU A 37 -12.19 1.34 10.01
CA GLU A 37 -11.93 2.29 8.94
C GLU A 37 -11.28 1.63 7.72
N VAL A 38 -11.55 2.18 6.53
CA VAL A 38 -10.83 1.79 5.31
C VAL A 38 -9.45 2.42 5.36
N TYR A 39 -8.42 1.57 5.39
CA TYR A 39 -7.03 2.02 5.44
C TYR A 39 -6.28 1.55 4.18
N PRO A 40 -6.06 2.44 3.20
CA PRO A 40 -5.46 2.07 1.92
C PRO A 40 -4.04 1.50 2.05
N VAL A 41 -3.71 0.51 1.23
CA VAL A 41 -2.41 -0.19 1.26
C VAL A 41 -1.23 0.74 1.02
N ASN A 42 -1.35 1.71 0.12
CA ASN A 42 -0.32 2.73 -0.10
C ASN A 42 -0.07 3.57 1.16
N LYS A 43 -1.11 3.89 1.92
CA LYS A 43 -1.01 4.61 3.19
C LYS A 43 -0.36 3.76 4.28
N ILE A 44 -0.68 2.47 4.34
CA ILE A 44 0.01 1.50 5.22
C ILE A 44 1.52 1.54 5.01
N TYR A 45 1.96 1.36 3.76
CA TYR A 45 3.39 1.32 3.48
C TYR A 45 4.09 2.65 3.72
N LYS A 46 3.43 3.76 3.41
CA LYS A 46 3.96 5.09 3.70
C LYS A 46 4.22 5.27 5.20
N ASP A 47 3.22 5.01 6.03
CA ASP A 47 3.32 5.27 7.47
C ASP A 47 4.31 4.31 8.15
N LEU A 48 4.41 3.06 7.68
CA LEU A 48 5.44 2.12 8.14
C LEU A 48 6.86 2.56 7.73
N LEU A 49 7.03 3.12 6.54
CA LEU A 49 8.32 3.67 6.09
C LEU A 49 8.70 4.91 6.89
N ASP A 50 7.76 5.82 7.17
CA ASP A 50 7.98 6.99 8.02
C ASP A 50 8.39 6.56 9.43
N LEU A 51 7.71 5.56 10.01
CA LEU A 51 8.06 5.00 11.31
C LEU A 51 9.47 4.38 11.28
N ALA A 52 9.78 3.57 10.27
CA ALA A 52 11.11 2.98 10.12
C ALA A 52 12.21 4.05 9.94
N ALA A 53 11.90 5.14 9.22
CA ALA A 53 12.81 6.26 9.06
C ALA A 53 13.10 6.95 10.39
N ASN A 54 12.14 7.02 11.31
CA ASN A 54 12.36 7.59 12.63
C ASN A 54 13.16 6.67 13.57
N LEU A 55 12.97 5.35 13.45
CA LEU A 55 13.54 4.38 14.40
C LEU A 55 14.91 3.83 13.99
N LEU A 56 15.21 3.70 12.70
CA LEU A 56 16.49 3.14 12.25
C LEU A 56 17.62 4.16 12.32
N LEU A 57 18.81 3.73 12.72
CA LEU A 57 20.03 4.53 12.54
C LEU A 57 20.41 4.57 11.05
N PRO A 58 21.15 5.62 10.60
CA PRO A 58 21.74 5.62 9.26
C PRO A 58 22.53 4.33 8.99
N LYS A 59 22.50 3.86 7.73
CA LYS A 59 23.03 2.55 7.29
C LYS A 59 22.29 1.32 7.86
N GLY A 60 21.29 1.52 8.71
CA GLY A 60 20.38 0.46 9.14
C GLY A 60 19.60 -0.13 7.96
N ARG A 61 19.25 -1.42 8.05
CA ARG A 61 18.53 -2.15 7.01
C ARG A 61 17.05 -2.24 7.37
N LEU A 62 16.18 -2.01 6.40
CA LEU A 62 14.76 -2.29 6.49
C LEU A 62 14.45 -3.45 5.53
N VAL A 63 13.82 -4.50 6.04
CA VAL A 63 13.49 -5.70 5.26
C VAL A 63 12.04 -6.10 5.54
N PHE A 64 11.22 -6.23 4.51
CA PHE A 64 9.82 -6.62 4.65
C PHE A 64 9.28 -7.31 3.40
N TRP A 65 8.14 -8.01 3.56
CA TRP A 65 7.41 -8.61 2.45
C TRP A 65 6.32 -7.69 1.94
N MET A 66 6.20 -7.59 0.61
CA MET A 66 5.12 -6.87 -0.06
C MET A 66 4.34 -7.82 -0.99
N PRO A 67 3.03 -8.01 -0.79
CA PRO A 67 2.22 -8.81 -1.70
C PRO A 67 1.96 -8.04 -2.99
N VAL A 68 1.88 -8.74 -4.12
CA VAL A 68 1.58 -8.16 -5.43
C VAL A 68 0.65 -9.05 -6.24
N LEU A 69 -0.22 -8.43 -7.04
CA LEU A 69 -0.76 -9.07 -8.22
C LEU A 69 0.30 -9.07 -9.31
N ARG A 70 0.59 -10.25 -9.87
CA ARG A 70 1.61 -10.41 -10.92
C ARG A 70 1.29 -9.60 -12.18
N SER A 71 0.01 -9.40 -12.49
CA SER A 71 -0.45 -8.61 -13.63
C SER A 71 -0.30 -7.10 -13.45
N GLU A 72 -0.18 -6.63 -12.20
CA GLU A 72 -0.12 -5.21 -11.85
C GLU A 72 1.30 -4.77 -11.50
N PHE A 73 2.24 -5.72 -11.33
CA PHE A 73 3.61 -5.41 -10.98
C PHE A 73 4.37 -4.78 -12.17
N SER A 74 4.80 -3.54 -11.99
CA SER A 74 5.49 -2.73 -13.01
C SER A 74 6.97 -2.50 -12.70
N GLY A 75 7.62 -3.45 -12.02
CA GLY A 75 9.04 -3.34 -11.66
C GLY A 75 9.27 -2.48 -10.43
N VAL A 76 10.41 -1.80 -10.37
CA VAL A 76 10.86 -1.08 -9.16
C VAL A 76 9.85 0.01 -8.75
N LYS A 77 9.20 0.63 -9.74
CA LYS A 77 8.19 1.70 -9.56
C LYS A 77 6.98 1.27 -8.73
N SER A 78 6.66 -0.03 -8.71
CA SER A 78 5.58 -0.59 -7.90
C SER A 78 5.94 -0.79 -6.43
N LEU A 79 7.23 -0.75 -6.07
CA LEU A 79 7.68 -0.93 -4.70
C LEU A 79 7.41 0.35 -3.87
N PRO A 80 7.26 0.25 -2.54
CA PRO A 80 7.21 1.39 -1.64
C PRO A 80 8.50 2.20 -1.71
N HIS A 81 8.38 3.52 -1.75
CA HIS A 81 9.51 4.44 -1.79
C HIS A 81 9.43 5.42 -0.62
N HIS A 82 10.59 5.81 -0.09
CA HIS A 82 10.70 6.83 0.93
C HIS A 82 12.05 7.55 0.83
N PRO A 83 12.13 8.89 0.96
CA PRO A 83 13.37 9.64 0.75
C PRO A 83 14.55 9.23 1.63
N SER A 84 14.28 8.77 2.86
CA SER A 84 15.33 8.29 3.78
C SER A 84 15.80 6.87 3.48
N PHE A 85 15.27 6.19 2.48
CA PHE A 85 15.62 4.81 2.15
C PHE A 85 16.06 4.66 0.70
N ARG A 86 17.09 3.83 0.48
CA ARG A 86 17.50 3.39 -0.85
C ARG A 86 17.23 1.90 -0.99
N LEU A 87 16.59 1.50 -2.10
CA LEU A 87 16.41 0.10 -2.46
C LEU A 87 17.76 -0.57 -2.72
N LEU A 88 17.91 -1.79 -2.23
CA LEU A 88 19.11 -2.62 -2.42
C LEU A 88 18.81 -3.90 -3.17
N ALA A 89 17.65 -4.49 -2.92
CA ALA A 89 17.20 -5.70 -3.59
C ALA A 89 15.69 -5.85 -3.41
N ALA A 90 15.05 -6.48 -4.38
CA ALA A 90 13.69 -6.97 -4.30
C ALA A 90 13.65 -8.39 -4.87
N CYS A 91 13.47 -9.40 -4.02
CA CYS A 91 13.42 -10.79 -4.47
C CYS A 91 11.98 -11.27 -4.59
N GLU A 92 11.57 -11.69 -5.78
CA GLU A 92 10.24 -12.28 -5.99
C GLU A 92 10.16 -13.66 -5.35
N GLN A 93 9.05 -13.93 -4.67
CA GLN A 93 8.57 -15.25 -4.35
C GLN A 93 7.16 -15.42 -4.92
N THR A 94 7.03 -16.25 -5.94
CA THR A 94 5.72 -16.64 -6.47
C THR A 94 4.95 -17.48 -5.45
N LEU A 95 3.71 -17.10 -5.17
CA LEU A 95 2.82 -17.87 -4.30
C LEU A 95 1.88 -18.75 -5.13
N ASN A 96 1.37 -18.22 -6.23
CA ASN A 96 0.57 -18.94 -7.21
C ASN A 96 0.61 -18.21 -8.57
N THR A 97 -0.23 -18.63 -9.52
CA THR A 97 -0.29 -18.05 -10.88
C THR A 97 -0.67 -16.58 -10.93
N ARG A 98 -1.39 -16.06 -9.93
CA ARG A 98 -1.88 -14.66 -9.89
C ARG A 98 -1.11 -13.78 -8.91
N PHE A 99 -0.63 -14.36 -7.82
CA PHE A 99 -0.04 -13.64 -6.70
C PHE A 99 1.42 -14.01 -6.49
N SER A 100 2.23 -12.99 -6.29
CA SER A 100 3.60 -13.09 -5.81
C SER A 100 3.77 -12.20 -4.58
N ARG A 101 4.92 -12.32 -3.93
CA ARG A 101 5.37 -11.35 -2.93
C ARG A 101 6.84 -11.00 -3.17
N TYR A 102 7.22 -9.78 -2.87
CA TYR A 102 8.61 -9.33 -2.96
C TYR A 102 9.21 -9.17 -1.57
N LEU A 103 10.38 -9.75 -1.33
CA LEU A 103 11.22 -9.43 -0.18
C LEU A 103 11.97 -8.16 -0.52
N VAL A 104 11.51 -7.03 0.02
CA VAL A 104 12.08 -5.72 -0.24
C VAL A 104 13.15 -5.44 0.80
N VAL A 105 14.35 -5.10 0.33
CA VAL A 105 15.51 -4.77 1.16
C VAL A 105 15.93 -3.34 0.87
N MET A 106 15.91 -2.51 1.90
CA MET A 106 16.32 -1.11 1.83
C MET A 106 17.40 -0.79 2.86
N VAL A 107 18.14 0.28 2.63
CA VAL A 107 19.08 0.87 3.60
C VAL A 107 18.68 2.30 3.91
N LYS A 108 18.70 2.68 5.18
CA LYS A 108 18.50 4.07 5.59
C LYS A 108 19.71 4.90 5.17
N VAL A 109 19.50 5.95 4.40
CA VAL A 109 20.56 6.85 3.94
C VAL A 109 21.02 7.78 5.05
N GLU A 110 22.28 8.23 4.98
CA GLU A 110 22.78 9.30 5.84
C GLU A 110 22.20 10.64 5.38
N THR A 111 21.87 11.53 6.32
CA THR A 111 21.28 12.85 6.05
C THR A 111 22.11 13.72 5.09
N ASN A 112 23.43 13.49 5.02
CA ASN A 112 24.36 14.26 4.19
C ASN A 112 24.63 13.62 2.82
N GLN A 113 24.11 12.42 2.56
CA GLN A 113 24.17 11.80 1.23
C GLN A 113 22.85 12.13 0.52
N HIS A 114 22.78 13.32 -0.07
CA HIS A 114 21.71 13.62 -1.02
C HIS A 114 21.83 12.61 -2.17
N LEU A 115 20.74 11.89 -2.44
CA LEU A 115 20.72 10.78 -3.39
C LEU A 115 20.95 11.30 -4.81
N ASP A 116 22.11 11.00 -5.39
CA ASP A 116 22.25 10.91 -6.84
C ASP A 116 21.46 9.67 -7.31
N VAL A 117 20.35 9.92 -8.02
CA VAL A 117 19.36 8.95 -8.55
C VAL A 117 20.04 8.10 -9.65
N PRO A 118 19.81 6.76 -9.78
CA PRO A 118 18.49 6.20 -10.09
C PRO A 118 17.97 5.12 -9.13
N SER A 119 16.79 5.39 -8.56
CA SER A 119 15.90 4.40 -7.94
C SER A 119 15.12 3.57 -8.99
N GLU A 120 15.54 3.57 -10.25
CA GLU A 120 14.90 2.82 -11.35
C GLU A 120 15.79 1.69 -11.87
N ASN A 121 16.77 1.25 -11.09
CA ASN A 121 17.61 0.13 -11.50
C ASN A 121 16.84 -1.20 -11.33
N GLU A 122 16.24 -1.68 -12.42
CA GLU A 122 15.56 -2.98 -12.51
C GLU A 122 16.50 -4.17 -12.22
N ASP A 123 17.83 -3.99 -12.31
CA ASP A 123 18.81 -5.03 -11.93
C ASP A 123 18.74 -5.38 -10.43
N LEU A 124 18.06 -4.56 -9.62
CA LEU A 124 17.82 -4.82 -8.21
C LEU A 124 16.65 -5.79 -7.98
N ILE A 125 15.92 -6.16 -9.03
CA ILE A 125 14.83 -7.13 -8.96
C ILE A 125 15.34 -8.52 -9.31
N PHE A 126 15.29 -9.41 -8.34
CA PHE A 126 15.67 -10.80 -8.52
C PHE A 126 14.40 -11.63 -8.71
N PRO A 127 14.20 -12.24 -9.89
CA PRO A 127 13.04 -13.08 -10.13
C PRO A 127 13.10 -14.34 -9.28
N ALA A 128 11.95 -14.98 -9.07
CA ALA A 128 11.89 -16.25 -8.36
C ALA A 128 12.62 -17.33 -9.20
N VAL A 129 13.84 -17.70 -8.80
CA VAL A 129 14.58 -18.81 -9.42
C VAL A 129 14.12 -20.10 -8.76
N TYR A 130 13.18 -20.80 -9.39
CA TYR A 130 12.86 -22.18 -9.01
C TYR A 130 13.85 -23.10 -9.72
N ALA A 131 14.66 -23.83 -8.96
CA ALA A 131 15.36 -24.99 -9.50
C ALA A 131 14.29 -25.98 -10.00
N LYS A 132 14.43 -26.39 -11.27
CA LYS A 132 13.60 -27.43 -11.88
C LYS A 132 13.88 -28.79 -11.23
#